data_AF-A0AAU7JJ17-F1
#
_entry.id   AF-A0AAU7JJ17-F1
#
_cell.length_a   1.000
_cell.length_b   1.000
_cell.length_c   1.000
_cell.angle_alpha   90.00
_cell.angle_beta   90.00
_cell.angle_gamma   90.00
#
_symmetry.space_group_name_H-M   'P 1'
#
loop_
_entity.id
_entity.type
_entity.pdbx_description
1 polymer ?
#
loop_
_entity_poly.entity_id
_entity_poly.type
_entity_poly.pdbx_seq_one_letter_code
_entity_poly.pdbx_strand_id
1 'polypeptide(L)'
;MASIQGVYVALFNRPADPAGLKFFSDATGNGKDLTKIGDLASTAEYQTRFTGQSNTQIVNSIYKSLFNRDAEPTGLSFFVDALTSGRQTINTIAINILDGALGADKTLIDLKVSAADLFTSHIDTSAEISAYNGTSAANAGRAYLSAVLTTLPSVTQVDAAIAGIVSGAGGGTGGVPGQTFTLTAGADNFLPTATNAAFKTTDNDDTFRANVTANSLTSADNIDAGGGNDTLNALYTVLTTAKPVLTNLENVFVTATGNTVQLDLSDSTGVAALWNKSSSTVFQGVGMKLGTDAGLTGAITETTVFIYPAATGTEDKATLQVREATFNTANKAVFIDAIEHLTIQQSDDPATPGNVSTIAGLQTLAARTIDITGEGALNLGGAQTQVPKLTTLDASHHKGDMTFDVNTAASPPTQPLTILPSAQGVNTITLKAGNGLPDVIQFTADNVSTVGKLTTVANFNQNAEDKLDLKAFALGSDTTVGTTGATLTGDTAGFFTGTNRVVLNDATDTIYVDINKDGNFSATTDLAIKITGVTAAGFTAADLVLS
;
A
#
# COMPACT_ATOMS: atom_id res chain seq x y z
N MET A 1 -24.74 -14.31 -26.36
CA MET A 1 -25.36 -13.52 -25.29
C MET A 1 -24.41 -13.59 -24.13
N ALA A 2 -23.87 -12.44 -23.75
CA ALA A 2 -22.92 -12.31 -22.65
C ALA A 2 -23.50 -12.86 -21.34
N SER A 3 -22.77 -13.78 -20.70
CA SER A 3 -23.02 -14.16 -19.31
C SER A 3 -22.53 -13.05 -18.38
N ILE A 4 -22.97 -13.07 -17.12
CA ILE A 4 -22.43 -12.15 -16.10
C ILE A 4 -20.92 -12.34 -15.93
N GLN A 5 -20.44 -13.58 -15.95
CA GLN A 5 -19.01 -13.87 -15.92
C GLN A 5 -18.29 -13.19 -17.09
N GLY A 6 -18.83 -13.31 -18.31
CA GLY A 6 -18.28 -12.64 -19.48
C GLY A 6 -18.22 -11.13 -19.34
N VAL A 7 -19.21 -10.50 -18.70
CA VAL A 7 -19.16 -9.06 -18.44
C VAL A 7 -18.08 -8.70 -17.41
N TYR A 8 -17.86 -9.51 -16.38
CA TYR A 8 -16.73 -9.32 -15.45
C TYR A 8 -15.38 -9.45 -16.16
N VAL A 9 -15.22 -10.42 -17.06
CA VAL A 9 -14.03 -10.54 -17.91
C VAL A 9 -13.86 -9.30 -18.78
N ALA A 10 -14.91 -8.80 -19.42
CA ALA A 10 -14.84 -7.65 -20.31
C ALA A 10 -14.50 -6.33 -19.58
N LEU A 11 -15.14 -6.09 -18.43
CA LEU A 11 -15.03 -4.82 -17.70
C LEU A 11 -13.90 -4.80 -16.69
N PHE A 12 -13.57 -5.92 -16.06
CA PHE A 12 -12.64 -5.98 -14.94
C PHE A 12 -11.44 -6.91 -15.20
N ASN A 13 -11.46 -7.68 -16.28
CA ASN A 13 -10.45 -8.67 -16.64
C ASN A 13 -10.22 -9.73 -15.56
N ARG A 14 -11.16 -9.98 -14.65
CA ARG A 14 -11.02 -10.95 -13.55
C ARG A 14 -12.24 -11.85 -13.44
N PRO A 15 -12.13 -13.02 -12.78
CA PRO A 15 -13.29 -13.81 -12.40
C PRO A 15 -14.19 -13.02 -11.44
N ALA A 16 -15.51 -13.17 -11.58
CA ALA A 16 -16.43 -12.61 -10.61
C ALA A 16 -16.21 -13.30 -9.25
N ASP A 17 -16.42 -12.56 -8.16
CA ASP A 17 -16.53 -13.19 -6.84
C ASP A 17 -17.88 -13.94 -6.75
N PRO A 18 -17.99 -15.00 -5.93
CA PRO A 18 -19.21 -15.81 -5.87
C PRO A 18 -20.47 -15.00 -5.51
N ALA A 19 -20.35 -14.02 -4.61
CA ALA A 19 -21.47 -13.19 -4.18
C ALA A 19 -21.94 -12.24 -5.30
N GLY A 20 -21.01 -11.56 -5.96
CA GLY A 20 -21.25 -10.68 -7.10
C GLY A 20 -21.82 -11.44 -8.29
N LEU A 21 -21.25 -12.59 -8.66
CA LEU A 21 -21.77 -13.43 -9.73
C LEU A 21 -23.22 -13.81 -9.47
N LYS A 22 -23.53 -14.24 -8.26
CA LYS A 22 -24.90 -14.59 -7.87
C LYS A 22 -25.84 -13.38 -7.95
N PHE A 23 -25.46 -12.25 -7.34
CA PHE A 23 -26.26 -11.04 -7.31
C PHE A 23 -26.63 -10.56 -8.71
N PHE A 24 -25.64 -10.42 -9.59
CA PHE A 24 -25.89 -9.94 -10.96
C PHE A 24 -26.56 -10.99 -11.84
N SER A 25 -26.32 -12.28 -11.61
CA SER A 25 -27.03 -13.33 -12.33
C SER A 25 -28.52 -13.32 -11.98
N ASP A 26 -28.87 -13.14 -10.70
CA ASP A 26 -30.26 -13.02 -10.27
C ASP A 26 -30.91 -11.75 -10.85
N ALA A 27 -30.21 -10.61 -10.78
CA ALA A 27 -30.71 -9.32 -11.27
C ALA A 27 -30.98 -9.33 -12.78
N THR A 28 -30.10 -9.94 -13.57
CA THR A 28 -30.15 -9.94 -15.04
C THR A 28 -30.82 -11.18 -15.65
N GLY A 29 -31.24 -12.16 -14.82
CA GLY A 29 -31.71 -13.46 -15.31
C GLY A 29 -30.63 -14.25 -16.04
N ASN A 30 -29.40 -14.20 -15.52
CA ASN A 30 -28.16 -14.75 -16.08
C ASN A 30 -27.81 -14.16 -17.46
N GLY A 31 -27.76 -12.82 -17.54
CA GLY A 31 -27.39 -12.10 -18.76
C GLY A 31 -28.52 -11.90 -19.78
N LYS A 32 -29.77 -12.24 -19.44
CA LYS A 32 -30.95 -12.02 -20.31
C LYS A 32 -31.34 -10.54 -20.38
N ASP A 33 -31.12 -9.78 -19.31
CA ASP A 33 -31.39 -8.36 -19.23
C ASP A 33 -30.18 -7.61 -18.64
N LEU A 34 -29.20 -7.32 -19.50
CA LEU A 34 -27.97 -6.63 -19.12
C LEU A 34 -28.16 -5.12 -18.88
N THR A 35 -29.36 -4.57 -19.14
CA THR A 35 -29.67 -3.18 -18.78
C THR A 35 -29.65 -2.96 -17.27
N LYS A 36 -29.79 -4.04 -16.50
CA LYS A 36 -29.76 -4.06 -15.03
C LYS A 36 -28.37 -4.13 -14.42
N ILE A 37 -27.31 -4.06 -15.23
CA ILE A 37 -25.92 -4.08 -14.74
C ILE A 37 -25.38 -2.69 -14.39
N GLY A 38 -26.25 -1.67 -14.37
CA GLY A 38 -25.91 -0.26 -14.12
C GLY A 38 -25.15 -0.02 -12.83
N ASP A 39 -25.37 -0.85 -11.80
CA ASP A 39 -24.68 -0.74 -10.51
C ASP A 39 -23.17 -0.97 -10.61
N LEU A 40 -22.67 -1.70 -11.62
CA LEU A 40 -21.23 -1.88 -11.81
C LEU A 40 -20.50 -0.55 -12.00
N ALA A 41 -21.13 0.41 -12.67
CA ALA A 41 -20.55 1.73 -12.88
C ALA A 41 -20.39 2.53 -11.56
N SER A 42 -21.11 2.16 -10.51
CA SER A 42 -21.01 2.78 -9.18
C SER A 42 -19.89 2.20 -8.30
N THR A 43 -19.31 1.05 -8.69
CA THR A 43 -18.28 0.39 -7.90
C THR A 43 -16.94 1.13 -7.95
N ALA A 44 -16.20 1.13 -6.83
CA ALA A 44 -14.88 1.76 -6.74
C ALA A 44 -13.89 1.18 -7.77
N GLU A 45 -13.96 -0.12 -8.05
CA GLU A 45 -13.12 -0.79 -9.06
C GLU A 45 -13.38 -0.25 -10.47
N TYR A 46 -14.65 -0.06 -10.84
CA TYR A 46 -15.03 0.51 -12.12
C TYR A 46 -14.55 1.96 -12.25
N GLN A 47 -14.78 2.77 -11.21
CA GLN A 47 -14.39 4.18 -11.20
C GLN A 47 -12.87 4.32 -11.29
N THR A 48 -12.11 3.54 -10.53
CA THR A 48 -10.63 3.51 -10.58
C THR A 48 -10.13 3.17 -11.98
N ARG A 49 -10.82 2.23 -12.64
CA ARG A 49 -10.39 1.75 -13.95
C ARG A 49 -10.65 2.73 -15.08
N PHE A 50 -11.77 3.45 -15.09
CA PHE A 50 -12.19 4.25 -16.25
C PHE A 50 -12.16 5.77 -16.03
N THR A 51 -12.14 6.25 -14.78
CA THR A 51 -12.10 7.70 -14.49
C THR A 51 -10.79 8.31 -14.98
N GLY A 52 -10.89 9.45 -15.67
CA GLY A 52 -9.72 10.16 -16.23
C GLY A 52 -9.15 9.55 -17.52
N GLN A 53 -9.67 8.42 -18.00
CA GLN A 53 -9.29 7.85 -19.29
C GLN A 53 -10.02 8.53 -20.46
N SER A 54 -9.32 8.69 -21.58
CA SER A 54 -9.94 9.03 -22.87
C SER A 54 -10.77 7.85 -23.42
N ASN A 55 -11.75 8.16 -24.27
CA ASN A 55 -12.56 7.13 -24.94
C ASN A 55 -11.71 6.09 -25.67
N THR A 56 -10.58 6.51 -26.26
CA THR A 56 -9.61 5.60 -26.91
C THR A 56 -8.95 4.66 -25.91
N GLN A 57 -8.52 5.16 -24.75
CA GLN A 57 -7.94 4.33 -23.69
C GLN A 57 -8.95 3.34 -23.13
N ILE A 58 -10.20 3.77 -22.92
CA ILE A 58 -11.29 2.93 -22.44
C ILE A 58 -11.50 1.74 -23.39
N VAL A 59 -11.72 2.00 -24.69
CA VAL A 59 -11.95 0.93 -25.69
C VAL A 59 -10.76 -0.02 -25.76
N ASN A 60 -9.53 0.49 -25.81
CA ASN A 60 -8.33 -0.36 -25.83
C ASN A 60 -8.18 -1.20 -24.55
N SER A 61 -8.57 -0.68 -23.38
CA SER A 61 -8.51 -1.45 -22.13
C SER A 61 -9.48 -2.65 -22.13
N ILE A 62 -10.66 -2.49 -22.75
CA ILE A 62 -11.65 -3.57 -22.92
C ILE A 62 -11.11 -4.62 -23.89
N TYR A 63 -10.55 -4.19 -25.02
CA TYR A 63 -9.89 -5.09 -25.98
C TYR A 63 -8.74 -5.86 -25.34
N LYS A 64 -7.91 -5.21 -24.52
CA LYS A 64 -6.84 -5.89 -23.76
C LYS A 64 -7.40 -6.93 -22.80
N SER A 65 -8.54 -6.66 -22.18
CA SER A 65 -9.16 -7.62 -21.24
C SER A 65 -9.71 -8.85 -21.94
N LEU A 66 -10.36 -8.65 -23.09
CA LEU A 66 -10.97 -9.74 -23.84
C LEU A 66 -9.94 -10.52 -24.68
N PHE A 67 -8.97 -9.81 -25.28
CA PHE A 67 -8.14 -10.33 -26.36
C PHE A 67 -6.63 -10.21 -26.14
N ASN A 68 -6.18 -9.62 -25.04
CA ASN A 68 -4.76 -9.34 -24.75
C ASN A 68 -4.05 -8.53 -25.86
N ARG A 69 -4.79 -7.70 -26.59
CA ARG A 69 -4.26 -6.83 -27.66
C ARG A 69 -5.07 -5.54 -27.74
N ASP A 70 -4.48 -4.51 -28.34
CA ASP A 70 -5.22 -3.27 -28.64
C ASP A 70 -6.26 -3.49 -29.75
N ALA A 71 -7.24 -2.58 -29.80
CA ALA A 71 -8.28 -2.58 -30.81
C ALA A 71 -7.72 -2.24 -32.19
N GLU A 72 -8.24 -2.91 -33.20
CA GLU A 72 -7.96 -2.61 -34.60
C GLU A 72 -8.49 -1.21 -34.94
N PRO A 73 -7.82 -0.45 -35.82
CA PRO A 73 -8.18 0.93 -36.11
C PRO A 73 -9.67 1.15 -36.44
N THR A 74 -10.26 0.25 -37.24
CA THR A 74 -11.68 0.33 -37.62
C THR A 74 -12.62 0.09 -36.43
N GLY A 75 -12.33 -0.93 -35.60
CA GLY A 75 -13.13 -1.23 -34.41
C GLY A 75 -13.00 -0.13 -33.34
N LEU A 76 -11.77 0.34 -33.13
CA LEU A 76 -11.45 1.44 -32.23
C LEU A 76 -12.23 2.70 -32.62
N SER A 77 -12.17 3.11 -33.88
CA SER A 77 -12.91 4.29 -34.38
C SER A 77 -14.42 4.14 -34.14
N PHE A 78 -14.98 2.98 -34.47
CA PHE A 78 -16.42 2.72 -34.32
C PHE A 78 -16.89 2.87 -32.86
N PHE A 79 -16.19 2.25 -31.91
CA PHE A 79 -16.59 2.29 -30.50
C PHE A 79 -16.27 3.64 -29.85
N VAL A 80 -15.18 4.30 -30.23
CA VAL A 80 -14.86 5.65 -29.76
C VAL A 80 -15.93 6.64 -30.22
N ASP A 81 -16.39 6.57 -31.46
CA ASP A 81 -17.48 7.44 -31.97
C ASP A 81 -18.81 7.16 -31.25
N ALA A 82 -19.10 5.89 -30.97
CA ALA A 82 -20.29 5.50 -30.22
C ALA A 82 -20.28 6.02 -28.77
N LEU A 83 -19.12 5.99 -28.11
CA LEU A 83 -18.94 6.51 -26.75
C LEU A 83 -18.98 8.05 -26.72
N THR A 84 -18.30 8.69 -27.68
CA THR A 84 -18.24 10.16 -27.80
C THR A 84 -19.62 10.77 -28.08
N SER A 85 -20.43 10.10 -28.90
CA SER A 85 -21.80 10.55 -29.22
C SER A 85 -22.84 10.18 -28.16
N GLY A 86 -22.45 9.47 -27.09
CA GLY A 86 -23.37 8.98 -26.05
C GLY A 86 -24.35 7.91 -26.54
N ARG A 87 -24.16 7.36 -27.75
CA ARG A 87 -25.00 6.29 -28.31
C ARG A 87 -24.82 4.97 -27.54
N GLN A 88 -23.64 4.77 -26.98
CA GLN A 88 -23.30 3.60 -26.17
C GLN A 88 -22.55 4.03 -24.91
N THR A 89 -22.76 3.27 -23.83
CA THR A 89 -21.97 3.35 -22.60
C THR A 89 -20.83 2.34 -22.65
N ILE A 90 -19.84 2.50 -21.76
CA ILE A 90 -18.73 1.54 -21.59
C ILE A 90 -19.26 0.11 -21.40
N ASN A 91 -20.28 -0.08 -20.56
CA ASN A 91 -20.92 -1.38 -20.34
C ASN A 91 -21.46 -1.98 -21.65
N THR A 92 -22.22 -1.19 -22.42
CA THR A 92 -22.77 -1.68 -23.70
C THR A 92 -21.67 -1.95 -24.73
N ILE A 93 -20.59 -1.17 -24.75
CA ILE A 93 -19.43 -1.41 -25.63
C ILE A 93 -18.75 -2.73 -25.24
N ALA A 94 -18.48 -2.95 -23.96
CA ALA A 94 -17.88 -4.19 -23.46
C ALA A 94 -18.69 -5.43 -23.84
N ILE A 95 -20.02 -5.36 -23.68
CA ILE A 95 -20.94 -6.44 -24.08
C ILE A 95 -20.92 -6.65 -25.60
N ASN A 96 -20.96 -5.57 -26.40
CA ASN A 96 -20.97 -5.69 -27.85
C ASN A 96 -19.66 -6.26 -28.41
N ILE A 97 -18.51 -5.90 -27.82
CA ILE A 97 -17.22 -6.47 -28.21
C ILE A 97 -17.16 -7.95 -27.85
N LEU A 98 -17.61 -8.31 -26.64
CA LEU A 98 -17.68 -9.68 -26.15
C LEU A 98 -18.58 -10.57 -27.03
N ASP A 99 -19.82 -10.13 -27.30
CA ASP A 99 -20.79 -10.89 -28.12
C ASP A 99 -20.45 -10.86 -29.62
N GLY A 100 -19.76 -9.82 -30.09
CA GLY A 100 -19.40 -9.63 -31.50
C GLY A 100 -18.10 -10.31 -31.92
N ALA A 101 -17.37 -10.94 -31.00
CA ALA A 101 -16.10 -11.60 -31.29
C ALA A 101 -16.28 -12.83 -32.20
N LEU A 102 -15.32 -13.03 -33.11
CA LEU A 102 -15.31 -14.12 -34.09
C LEU A 102 -13.93 -14.79 -34.15
N GLY A 103 -13.85 -15.99 -34.71
CA GLY A 103 -12.58 -16.67 -34.95
C GLY A 103 -11.75 -16.87 -33.68
N ALA A 104 -10.45 -16.53 -33.73
CA ALA A 104 -9.51 -16.71 -32.62
C ALA A 104 -9.91 -15.91 -31.37
N ASP A 105 -10.47 -14.71 -31.55
CA ASP A 105 -10.94 -13.87 -30.44
C ASP A 105 -12.12 -14.52 -29.70
N LYS A 106 -13.04 -15.15 -30.44
CA LYS A 106 -14.14 -15.91 -29.85
C LYS A 106 -13.62 -17.12 -29.06
N THR A 107 -12.65 -17.84 -29.60
CA THR A 107 -12.01 -18.95 -28.90
C THR A 107 -11.33 -18.49 -27.61
N LEU A 108 -10.62 -17.36 -27.64
CA LEU A 108 -9.95 -16.79 -26.47
C LEU A 108 -10.95 -16.33 -25.40
N ILE A 109 -12.04 -15.67 -25.80
CA ILE A 109 -13.13 -15.32 -24.88
C ILE A 109 -13.70 -16.57 -24.23
N ASP A 110 -14.02 -17.61 -25.00
CA ASP A 110 -14.63 -18.83 -24.46
C ASP A 110 -13.70 -19.50 -23.45
N LEU A 111 -12.39 -19.48 -23.70
CA LEU A 111 -11.38 -19.96 -22.76
C LEU A 111 -11.34 -19.11 -21.49
N LYS A 112 -11.27 -17.78 -21.60
CA LYS A 112 -11.22 -16.88 -20.45
C LYS A 112 -12.48 -16.96 -19.60
N VAL A 113 -13.66 -16.99 -20.22
CA VAL A 113 -14.94 -17.12 -19.51
C VAL A 113 -15.01 -18.48 -18.81
N SER A 114 -14.62 -19.57 -19.48
CA SER A 114 -14.60 -20.91 -18.85
C SER A 114 -13.59 -20.99 -17.70
N ALA A 115 -12.41 -20.38 -17.84
CA ALA A 115 -11.41 -20.30 -16.79
C ALA A 115 -11.92 -19.48 -15.60
N ALA A 116 -12.64 -18.40 -15.87
CA ALA A 116 -13.26 -17.55 -14.88
C ALA A 116 -14.39 -18.28 -14.14
N ASP A 117 -15.27 -19.00 -14.85
CA ASP A 117 -16.33 -19.81 -14.26
C ASP A 117 -15.74 -20.89 -13.34
N LEU A 118 -14.69 -21.59 -13.81
CA LEU A 118 -13.98 -22.59 -13.03
C LEU A 118 -13.40 -21.97 -11.75
N PHE A 119 -12.70 -20.85 -11.87
CA PHE A 119 -12.15 -20.12 -10.74
C PHE A 119 -13.21 -19.72 -9.72
N THR A 120 -14.29 -19.06 -10.16
CA THR A 120 -15.36 -18.63 -9.26
C THR A 120 -16.03 -19.83 -8.57
N SER A 121 -16.18 -20.96 -9.25
CA SER A 121 -16.77 -22.17 -8.67
C SER A 121 -15.88 -22.87 -7.62
N HIS A 122 -14.58 -22.61 -7.65
CA HIS A 122 -13.58 -23.16 -6.72
C HIS A 122 -13.26 -22.21 -5.56
N ILE A 123 -13.94 -21.06 -5.47
CA ILE A 123 -13.99 -20.24 -4.25
C ILE A 123 -15.13 -20.79 -3.40
N ASP A 124 -14.92 -21.94 -2.77
CA ASP A 124 -15.98 -22.75 -2.16
C ASP A 124 -15.83 -22.92 -0.64
N THR A 125 -14.68 -22.55 -0.08
CA THR A 125 -14.46 -22.49 1.36
C THR A 125 -14.66 -21.08 1.93
N SER A 126 -14.97 -20.98 3.22
CA SER A 126 -15.08 -19.68 3.91
C SER A 126 -13.77 -18.89 3.86
N ALA A 127 -12.61 -19.55 3.83
CA ALA A 127 -11.31 -18.90 3.75
C ALA A 127 -11.08 -18.26 2.38
N GLU A 128 -11.43 -18.96 1.30
CA GLU A 128 -11.29 -18.46 -0.08
C GLU A 128 -12.30 -17.34 -0.37
N ILE A 129 -13.54 -17.49 0.09
CA ILE A 129 -14.57 -16.45 -0.04
C ILE A 129 -14.11 -15.16 0.66
N SER A 130 -13.49 -15.29 1.84
CA SER A 130 -12.96 -14.14 2.57
C SER A 130 -11.73 -13.53 1.88
N ALA A 131 -10.85 -14.37 1.32
CA ALA A 131 -9.62 -13.94 0.68
C ALA A 131 -9.83 -13.30 -0.70
N TYR A 132 -10.86 -13.70 -1.45
CA TYR A 132 -11.17 -13.12 -2.76
C TYR A 132 -11.97 -11.81 -2.67
N ASN A 133 -11.45 -10.86 -1.89
CA ASN A 133 -12.04 -9.54 -1.67
C ASN A 133 -10.99 -8.42 -1.79
N GLY A 134 -11.40 -7.24 -2.27
CA GLY A 134 -10.54 -6.06 -2.37
C GLY A 134 -9.57 -6.05 -3.57
N THR A 135 -8.76 -5.00 -3.65
CA THR A 135 -7.93 -4.69 -4.84
C THR A 135 -6.84 -5.73 -5.11
N SER A 136 -6.23 -6.30 -4.06
CA SER A 136 -5.16 -7.30 -4.22
C SER A 136 -5.69 -8.59 -4.85
N ALA A 137 -6.78 -9.15 -4.31
CA ALA A 137 -7.44 -10.31 -4.89
C ALA A 137 -7.98 -10.05 -6.30
N ALA A 138 -8.52 -8.84 -6.56
CA ALA A 138 -8.94 -8.44 -7.90
C ALA A 138 -7.77 -8.39 -8.89
N ASN A 139 -6.58 -7.95 -8.47
CA ASN A 139 -5.35 -8.00 -9.27
C ASN A 139 -4.91 -9.44 -9.54
N ALA A 140 -4.96 -10.32 -8.54
CA ALA A 140 -4.66 -11.74 -8.72
C ALA A 140 -5.65 -12.43 -9.69
N GLY A 141 -6.94 -12.11 -9.60
CA GLY A 141 -7.93 -12.56 -10.59
C GLY A 141 -7.64 -12.03 -12.00
N ARG A 142 -7.18 -10.77 -12.12
CA ARG A 142 -6.74 -10.19 -13.40
C ARG A 142 -5.57 -10.91 -14.03
N ALA A 143 -4.60 -11.24 -13.19
CA ALA A 143 -3.44 -12.03 -13.56
C ALA A 143 -3.83 -13.37 -14.17
N TYR A 144 -4.64 -14.09 -13.39
CA TYR A 144 -5.08 -15.43 -13.71
C TYR A 144 -5.78 -15.46 -15.07
N LEU A 145 -6.65 -14.49 -15.38
CA LEU A 145 -7.30 -14.43 -16.69
C LEU A 145 -6.41 -13.92 -17.81
N SER A 146 -5.49 -12.99 -17.53
CA SER A 146 -4.54 -12.51 -18.55
C SER A 146 -3.64 -13.63 -19.05
N ALA A 147 -3.33 -14.60 -18.17
CA ALA A 147 -2.56 -15.81 -18.47
C ALA A 147 -3.24 -16.78 -19.45
N VAL A 148 -4.57 -16.72 -19.57
CA VAL A 148 -5.33 -17.67 -20.38
C VAL A 148 -5.21 -17.27 -21.84
N LEU A 149 -4.42 -18.03 -22.61
CA LEU A 149 -4.15 -17.76 -24.03
C LEU A 149 -4.73 -18.84 -24.94
N THR A 150 -4.30 -20.10 -24.79
CA THR A 150 -4.59 -21.17 -25.76
C THR A 150 -5.18 -22.43 -25.13
N THR A 151 -5.12 -22.55 -23.81
CA THR A 151 -5.55 -23.76 -23.09
C THR A 151 -6.30 -23.36 -21.83
N LEU A 152 -7.34 -24.12 -21.50
CA LEU A 152 -8.07 -23.96 -20.26
C LEU A 152 -7.19 -24.43 -19.08
N PRO A 153 -7.06 -23.65 -17.99
CA PRO A 153 -6.39 -24.11 -16.78
C PRO A 153 -7.06 -25.37 -16.20
N SER A 154 -6.25 -26.28 -15.67
CA SER A 154 -6.74 -27.44 -14.92
C SER A 154 -7.23 -27.03 -13.54
N VAL A 155 -8.09 -27.85 -12.93
CA VAL A 155 -8.57 -27.66 -11.55
C VAL A 155 -7.42 -27.42 -10.57
N THR A 156 -6.34 -28.21 -10.65
CA THR A 156 -5.18 -28.03 -9.77
C THR A 156 -4.50 -26.68 -9.93
N GLN A 157 -4.46 -26.12 -11.15
CA GLN A 157 -3.91 -24.78 -11.39
C GLN A 157 -4.84 -23.69 -10.85
N VAL A 158 -6.15 -23.91 -10.92
CA VAL A 158 -7.15 -23.02 -10.33
C VAL A 158 -7.04 -23.02 -8.80
N ASP A 159 -7.05 -24.20 -8.18
CA ASP A 159 -6.91 -24.34 -6.72
C ASP A 159 -5.59 -23.73 -6.22
N ALA A 160 -4.50 -23.88 -6.98
CA ALA A 160 -3.23 -23.25 -6.65
C ALA A 160 -3.27 -21.72 -6.74
N ALA A 161 -3.93 -21.15 -7.76
CA ALA A 161 -4.12 -19.71 -7.89
C ALA A 161 -4.96 -19.15 -6.72
N ILE A 162 -6.03 -19.85 -6.35
CA ILE A 162 -6.88 -19.50 -5.22
C ILE A 162 -6.11 -19.63 -3.89
N ALA A 163 -5.35 -20.69 -3.68
CA ALA A 163 -4.51 -20.87 -2.50
C ALA A 163 -3.41 -19.79 -2.38
N GLY A 164 -2.88 -19.29 -3.51
CA GLY A 164 -1.95 -18.15 -3.55
C GLY A 164 -2.59 -16.86 -3.01
N ILE A 165 -3.88 -16.65 -3.30
CA ILE A 165 -4.67 -15.53 -2.77
C ILE A 165 -4.94 -15.73 -1.26
N VAL A 166 -5.27 -16.94 -0.83
CA VAL A 166 -5.57 -17.26 0.58
C VAL A 166 -4.35 -17.18 1.50
N SER A 167 -3.18 -17.61 1.04
CA SER A 167 -2.01 -17.81 1.90
C SER A 167 -1.20 -16.55 2.19
N GLY A 168 -1.56 -15.39 1.64
CA GLY A 168 -0.75 -14.16 1.78
C GLY A 168 0.67 -14.29 1.20
N ALA A 169 1.04 -15.44 0.61
CA ALA A 169 2.18 -15.61 -0.27
C ALA A 169 2.07 -14.70 -1.52
N GLY A 170 0.89 -14.13 -1.74
CA GLY A 170 0.58 -13.00 -2.62
C GLY A 170 1.27 -11.67 -2.27
N GLY A 171 2.56 -11.69 -1.94
CA GLY A 171 3.45 -10.62 -2.42
C GLY A 171 3.59 -10.63 -3.95
N GLY A 172 3.08 -11.68 -4.60
CA GLY A 172 2.79 -11.76 -6.03
C GLY A 172 1.75 -10.74 -6.48
N THR A 173 2.20 -9.65 -7.10
CA THR A 173 1.35 -8.64 -7.75
C THR A 173 0.72 -9.21 -9.03
N GLY A 174 -0.17 -10.20 -8.89
CA GLY A 174 -1.03 -10.64 -9.98
C GLY A 174 -0.33 -10.86 -11.34
N GLY A 175 0.64 -11.76 -11.41
CA GLY A 175 1.11 -12.37 -12.65
C GLY A 175 0.65 -13.82 -12.83
N VAL A 176 1.03 -14.43 -13.95
CA VAL A 176 0.73 -15.84 -14.25
C VAL A 176 1.51 -16.71 -13.27
N PRO A 177 0.93 -17.72 -12.59
CA PRO A 177 1.72 -18.60 -11.74
C PRO A 177 2.82 -19.32 -12.55
N GLY A 178 4.06 -19.20 -12.08
CA GLY A 178 5.23 -19.86 -12.64
C GLY A 178 5.55 -21.21 -12.00
N GLN A 179 6.79 -21.63 -12.16
CA GLN A 179 7.35 -22.84 -11.57
C GLN A 179 7.78 -22.62 -10.12
N THR A 180 7.81 -23.72 -9.36
CA THR A 180 8.37 -23.71 -8.00
C THR A 180 9.66 -24.51 -7.96
N PHE A 181 10.75 -23.84 -7.61
CA PHE A 181 12.07 -24.43 -7.44
C PHE A 181 12.39 -24.58 -5.95
N THR A 182 13.13 -25.63 -5.59
CA THR A 182 13.64 -25.81 -4.22
C THR A 182 15.15 -25.85 -4.28
N LEU A 183 15.79 -24.98 -3.51
CA LEU A 183 17.25 -24.92 -3.43
C LEU A 183 17.79 -26.08 -2.58
N THR A 184 19.02 -26.46 -2.89
CA THR A 184 19.81 -27.44 -2.16
C THR A 184 20.87 -26.73 -1.31
N ALA A 185 21.63 -27.46 -0.49
CA ALA A 185 22.77 -26.86 0.22
C ALA A 185 24.01 -26.69 -0.68
N GLY A 186 23.97 -27.23 -1.90
CA GLY A 186 25.04 -27.11 -2.89
C GLY A 186 24.82 -25.88 -3.77
N ALA A 187 25.70 -25.71 -4.77
CA ALA A 187 25.53 -24.66 -5.77
C ALA A 187 24.32 -24.95 -6.66
N ASP A 188 23.36 -24.04 -6.68
CA ASP A 188 22.20 -24.10 -7.55
C ASP A 188 22.30 -23.07 -8.69
N ASN A 189 21.90 -23.47 -9.90
CA ASN A 189 21.95 -22.61 -11.08
C ASN A 189 20.63 -22.68 -11.86
N PHE A 190 19.73 -21.74 -11.56
CA PHE A 190 18.42 -21.60 -12.17
C PHE A 190 18.46 -20.47 -13.21
N LEU A 191 18.19 -20.78 -14.49
CA LEU A 191 18.34 -19.83 -15.60
C LEU A 191 17.23 -20.02 -16.64
N PRO A 192 16.76 -18.95 -17.32
CA PRO A 192 15.80 -19.07 -18.41
C PRO A 192 16.35 -19.88 -19.59
N THR A 193 17.68 -19.92 -19.72
CA THR A 193 18.41 -20.65 -20.77
C THR A 193 18.76 -22.10 -20.40
N ALA A 194 18.40 -22.58 -19.21
CA ALA A 194 18.73 -23.94 -18.79
C ALA A 194 18.09 -24.98 -19.74
N THR A 195 18.84 -26.03 -20.07
CA THR A 195 18.37 -27.11 -20.96
C THR A 195 17.48 -28.11 -20.23
N ASN A 196 17.73 -28.33 -18.94
CA ASN A 196 16.91 -29.17 -18.09
C ASN A 196 15.76 -28.36 -17.51
N ALA A 197 14.53 -28.80 -17.76
CA ALA A 197 13.31 -28.14 -17.29
C ALA A 197 13.28 -27.93 -15.77
N ALA A 198 13.91 -28.82 -14.99
CA ALA A 198 13.97 -28.69 -13.52
C ALA A 198 14.76 -27.47 -13.02
N PHE A 199 15.59 -26.87 -13.87
CA PHE A 199 16.39 -25.68 -13.54
C PHE A 199 16.05 -24.47 -14.43
N LYS A 200 15.01 -24.60 -15.26
CA LYS A 200 14.66 -23.60 -16.27
C LYS A 200 13.56 -22.70 -15.74
N THR A 201 13.88 -21.44 -15.44
CA THR A 201 12.92 -20.41 -15.03
C THR A 201 12.07 -19.94 -16.20
N THR A 202 10.97 -19.26 -15.92
CA THR A 202 9.92 -18.90 -16.89
C THR A 202 9.69 -17.39 -16.96
N ASP A 203 8.78 -16.95 -17.83
CA ASP A 203 8.33 -15.54 -17.89
C ASP A 203 7.07 -15.30 -17.01
N ASN A 204 6.76 -16.26 -16.14
CA ASN A 204 5.65 -16.27 -15.20
C ASN A 204 6.22 -16.12 -13.78
N ASP A 205 5.37 -15.82 -12.80
CA ASP A 205 5.72 -15.62 -11.39
C ASP A 205 6.26 -16.92 -10.74
N ASP A 206 7.57 -17.14 -10.86
CA ASP A 206 8.29 -18.27 -10.33
C ASP A 206 8.52 -18.11 -8.81
N THR A 207 8.60 -19.25 -8.11
CA THR A 207 8.85 -19.29 -6.66
C THR A 207 10.08 -20.13 -6.34
N PHE A 208 11.05 -19.53 -5.65
CA PHE A 208 12.27 -20.18 -5.17
C PHE A 208 12.16 -20.44 -3.66
N ARG A 209 12.28 -21.71 -3.28
CA ARG A 209 12.17 -22.17 -1.89
C ARG A 209 13.54 -22.53 -1.36
N ALA A 210 14.14 -21.59 -0.65
CA ALA A 210 15.35 -21.79 0.16
C ALA A 210 15.03 -21.91 1.67
N ASN A 211 13.76 -22.16 1.99
CA ASN A 211 13.22 -22.29 3.35
C ASN A 211 12.82 -23.73 3.72
N VAL A 212 12.66 -24.61 2.73
CA VAL A 212 12.40 -26.05 2.94
C VAL A 212 13.65 -26.71 3.51
N THR A 213 14.79 -26.45 2.90
CA THR A 213 16.11 -26.80 3.44
C THR A 213 16.75 -25.52 3.95
N ALA A 214 16.89 -25.36 5.26
CA ALA A 214 17.51 -24.16 5.82
C ALA A 214 18.96 -23.99 5.34
N ASN A 215 19.39 -22.74 5.16
CA ASN A 215 20.72 -22.34 4.70
C ASN A 215 21.06 -22.81 3.27
N SER A 216 20.04 -23.04 2.45
CA SER A 216 20.20 -23.48 1.06
C SER A 216 20.51 -22.33 0.10
N LEU A 217 20.12 -21.09 0.41
CA LEU A 217 20.62 -19.93 -0.34
C LEU A 217 22.04 -19.58 0.14
N THR A 218 23.03 -19.78 -0.71
CA THR A 218 24.45 -19.62 -0.42
C THR A 218 25.12 -18.68 -1.43
N SER A 219 26.40 -18.36 -1.21
CA SER A 219 27.18 -17.57 -2.17
C SER A 219 27.54 -18.33 -3.46
N ALA A 220 27.21 -19.61 -3.56
CA ALA A 220 27.45 -20.40 -4.77
C ALA A 220 26.27 -20.37 -5.74
N ASP A 221 25.14 -19.77 -5.34
CA ASP A 221 23.91 -19.82 -6.12
C ASP A 221 23.82 -18.70 -7.13
N ASN A 222 23.31 -19.06 -8.31
CA ASN A 222 23.06 -18.17 -9.42
C ASN A 222 21.61 -18.38 -9.90
N ILE A 223 20.78 -17.37 -9.70
CA ILE A 223 19.35 -17.40 -10.01
C ILE A 223 19.06 -16.23 -10.93
N ASP A 224 18.64 -16.53 -12.14
CA ASP A 224 17.94 -15.60 -13.02
C ASP A 224 16.49 -16.06 -13.10
N ALA A 225 15.60 -15.31 -12.44
CA ALA A 225 14.22 -15.72 -12.29
C ALA A 225 13.38 -15.52 -13.56
N GLY A 226 13.93 -14.81 -14.56
CA GLY A 226 13.29 -14.64 -15.86
C GLY A 226 12.40 -13.40 -15.89
N GLY A 227 11.19 -13.53 -16.41
CA GLY A 227 10.19 -12.48 -16.38
C GLY A 227 9.06 -12.85 -15.43
N GLY A 228 8.24 -11.88 -15.04
CA GLY A 228 7.18 -12.11 -14.06
C GLY A 228 7.44 -11.28 -12.80
N ASN A 229 6.71 -11.59 -11.74
CA ASN A 229 6.98 -11.08 -10.40
C ASN A 229 7.38 -12.25 -9.49
N ASP A 230 8.67 -12.52 -9.47
CA ASP A 230 9.25 -13.71 -8.89
C ASP A 230 9.50 -13.56 -7.38
N THR A 231 9.47 -14.69 -6.68
CA THR A 231 9.57 -14.71 -5.22
C THR A 231 10.56 -15.74 -4.71
N LEU A 232 11.49 -15.34 -3.84
CA LEU A 232 12.38 -16.24 -3.10
C LEU A 232 12.07 -16.20 -1.61
N ASN A 233 12.00 -17.37 -0.97
CA ASN A 233 11.85 -17.51 0.48
C ASN A 233 13.06 -18.25 1.07
N ALA A 234 13.87 -17.57 1.88
CA ALA A 234 15.06 -18.12 2.52
C ALA A 234 14.90 -18.24 4.05
N LEU A 235 15.36 -19.37 4.59
CA LEU A 235 15.49 -19.59 6.03
C LEU A 235 16.96 -19.82 6.38
N TYR A 236 17.50 -19.04 7.31
CA TYR A 236 18.85 -19.20 7.84
C TYR A 236 18.82 -19.55 9.33
N THR A 237 19.51 -20.62 9.68
CA THR A 237 19.61 -21.12 11.06
C THR A 237 21.05 -21.20 11.55
N VAL A 238 22.04 -21.28 10.65
CA VAL A 238 23.46 -21.37 11.01
C VAL A 238 24.38 -20.57 10.10
N LEU A 239 24.06 -20.40 8.82
CA LEU A 239 24.90 -19.66 7.88
C LEU A 239 24.87 -18.17 8.22
N THR A 240 26.05 -17.56 8.33
CA THR A 240 26.19 -16.17 8.76
C THR A 240 26.27 -15.17 7.61
N THR A 241 26.69 -15.63 6.42
CA THR A 241 26.87 -14.76 5.26
C THR A 241 26.54 -15.51 3.97
N ALA A 242 25.74 -14.90 3.12
CA ALA A 242 25.43 -15.36 1.77
C ALA A 242 25.57 -14.20 0.79
N LYS A 243 26.17 -14.46 -0.38
CA LYS A 243 26.32 -13.51 -1.48
C LYS A 243 25.90 -14.16 -2.80
N PRO A 244 24.61 -14.52 -2.96
CA PRO A 244 24.14 -15.12 -4.20
C PRO A 244 24.14 -14.10 -5.35
N VAL A 245 24.11 -14.61 -6.58
CA VAL A 245 23.82 -13.81 -7.77
C VAL A 245 22.34 -13.99 -8.09
N LEU A 246 21.53 -12.98 -7.75
CA LEU A 246 20.09 -12.94 -8.04
C LEU A 246 19.84 -11.95 -9.17
N THR A 247 19.10 -12.35 -10.19
CA THR A 247 18.76 -11.55 -11.38
C THR A 247 17.26 -11.66 -11.64
N ASN A 248 16.62 -10.53 -11.93
CA ASN A 248 15.17 -10.41 -12.21
C ASN A 248 14.27 -11.05 -11.13
N LEU A 249 14.67 -10.96 -9.86
CA LEU A 249 13.96 -11.60 -8.76
C LEU A 249 13.30 -10.53 -7.88
N GLU A 250 12.02 -10.27 -8.09
CA GLU A 250 11.36 -9.09 -7.50
C GLU A 250 11.30 -9.15 -5.97
N ASN A 251 10.98 -10.29 -5.38
CA ASN A 251 10.69 -10.39 -3.95
C ASN A 251 11.59 -11.40 -3.24
N VAL A 252 12.43 -10.93 -2.31
CA VAL A 252 13.30 -11.80 -1.50
C VAL A 252 12.91 -11.74 -0.04
N PHE A 253 12.35 -12.82 0.50
CA PHE A 253 12.00 -12.94 1.92
C PHE A 253 13.05 -13.73 2.69
N VAL A 254 13.54 -13.17 3.78
CA VAL A 254 14.55 -13.79 4.64
C VAL A 254 14.03 -13.92 6.07
N THR A 255 14.13 -15.13 6.60
CA THR A 255 13.91 -15.44 8.02
C THR A 255 15.22 -15.93 8.64
N ALA A 256 15.72 -15.25 9.67
CA ALA A 256 16.95 -15.57 10.39
C ALA A 256 16.64 -15.94 11.85
N THR A 257 16.93 -17.17 12.29
CA THR A 257 16.52 -17.66 13.62
C THR A 257 17.62 -18.23 14.53
N GLY A 258 18.86 -18.40 14.03
CA GLY A 258 19.94 -19.01 14.84
C GLY A 258 21.21 -18.17 15.00
N ASN A 259 21.70 -17.55 13.93
CA ASN A 259 22.88 -16.69 13.95
C ASN A 259 22.55 -15.33 13.33
N THR A 260 23.40 -14.33 13.56
CA THR A 260 23.38 -13.12 12.73
C THR A 260 23.59 -13.50 11.26
N VAL A 261 22.72 -13.00 10.39
CA VAL A 261 22.74 -13.26 8.95
C VAL A 261 23.05 -11.98 8.21
N GLN A 262 23.98 -12.06 7.26
CA GLN A 262 24.23 -11.04 6.27
C GLN A 262 23.93 -11.59 4.86
N LEU A 263 22.95 -11.03 4.17
CA LEU A 263 22.69 -11.28 2.76
C LEU A 263 23.27 -10.11 1.95
N ASP A 264 24.28 -10.39 1.14
CA ASP A 264 24.95 -9.41 0.30
C ASP A 264 24.42 -9.49 -1.15
N LEU A 265 23.76 -8.43 -1.58
CA LEU A 265 23.16 -8.27 -2.91
C LEU A 265 24.05 -7.49 -3.88
N SER A 266 25.31 -7.21 -3.55
CA SER A 266 26.17 -6.38 -4.40
C SER A 266 26.40 -6.96 -5.82
N ASP A 267 26.37 -8.28 -5.97
CA ASP A 267 26.47 -8.96 -7.27
C ASP A 267 25.10 -9.26 -7.90
N SER A 268 24.00 -8.98 -7.17
CA SER A 268 22.63 -9.20 -7.64
C SER A 268 22.11 -7.98 -8.43
N THR A 269 21.14 -8.19 -9.31
CA THR A 269 20.44 -7.14 -10.09
C THR A 269 18.95 -7.47 -10.20
N GLY A 270 18.08 -6.47 -10.40
CA GLY A 270 16.64 -6.73 -10.55
C GLY A 270 15.91 -7.15 -9.27
N VAL A 271 16.55 -7.14 -8.10
CA VAL A 271 15.85 -7.32 -6.82
C VAL A 271 15.03 -6.08 -6.51
N ALA A 272 13.71 -6.21 -6.55
CA ALA A 272 12.80 -5.09 -6.30
C ALA A 272 12.60 -4.84 -4.80
N ALA A 273 12.50 -5.88 -3.97
CA ALA A 273 12.33 -5.75 -2.52
C ALA A 273 13.05 -6.86 -1.75
N LEU A 274 13.76 -6.47 -0.69
CA LEU A 274 14.38 -7.38 0.28
C LEU A 274 13.66 -7.29 1.63
N TRP A 275 13.01 -8.37 2.01
CA TRP A 275 12.16 -8.46 3.20
C TRP A 275 12.84 -9.22 4.34
N ASN A 276 12.88 -8.60 5.52
CA ASN A 276 13.01 -9.34 6.77
C ASN A 276 11.63 -9.86 7.20
N LYS A 277 11.50 -11.19 7.26
CA LYS A 277 10.28 -11.90 7.64
C LYS A 277 10.48 -12.66 8.94
N SER A 278 9.87 -12.15 10.02
CA SER A 278 9.80 -12.82 11.32
C SER A 278 11.15 -13.32 11.87
N SER A 279 12.25 -12.58 11.65
CA SER A 279 13.57 -12.99 12.15
C SER A 279 13.67 -12.82 13.67
N SER A 280 14.24 -13.83 14.32
CA SER A 280 14.55 -13.83 15.75
C SER A 280 16.04 -13.62 16.07
N THR A 281 16.83 -13.31 15.05
CA THR A 281 18.26 -12.96 15.12
C THR A 281 18.54 -11.78 14.20
N VAL A 282 19.70 -11.14 14.37
CA VAL A 282 20.08 -9.97 13.58
C VAL A 282 20.10 -10.33 12.09
N PHE A 283 19.39 -9.56 11.28
CA PHE A 283 19.41 -9.66 9.82
C PHE A 283 20.01 -8.40 9.21
N GLN A 284 20.92 -8.58 8.25
CA GLN A 284 21.58 -7.50 7.52
C GLN A 284 21.45 -7.76 6.02
N GLY A 285 20.71 -6.89 5.33
CA GLY A 285 20.75 -6.76 3.87
C GLY A 285 21.81 -5.74 3.48
N VAL A 286 22.86 -6.18 2.78
CA VAL A 286 23.96 -5.30 2.36
C VAL A 286 24.15 -5.33 0.86
N GLY A 287 24.86 -4.35 0.31
CA GLY A 287 25.07 -4.28 -1.14
C GLY A 287 23.78 -3.95 -1.92
N MET A 288 22.76 -3.39 -1.26
CA MET A 288 21.49 -3.04 -1.89
C MET A 288 21.70 -1.87 -2.86
N LYS A 289 20.99 -1.92 -4.00
CA LYS A 289 20.99 -0.82 -4.98
C LYS A 289 19.94 0.21 -4.59
N LEU A 290 20.18 1.48 -4.91
CA LEU A 290 19.14 2.51 -4.87
C LEU A 290 18.01 2.09 -5.83
N GLY A 291 16.79 1.95 -5.31
CA GLY A 291 15.63 1.41 -6.03
C GLY A 291 15.23 -0.02 -5.64
N THR A 292 16.06 -0.73 -4.87
CA THR A 292 15.60 -1.92 -4.14
C THR A 292 14.95 -1.47 -2.84
N ASP A 293 13.72 -1.87 -2.60
CA ASP A 293 13.01 -1.54 -1.38
C ASP A 293 13.46 -2.43 -0.21
N ALA A 294 13.53 -1.86 0.98
CA ALA A 294 13.63 -2.60 2.22
C ALA A 294 12.23 -3.03 2.68
N GLY A 295 12.10 -4.23 3.24
CA GLY A 295 10.81 -4.78 3.65
C GLY A 295 10.81 -5.34 5.07
N LEU A 296 9.74 -5.12 5.83
CA LEU A 296 9.52 -5.73 7.15
C LEU A 296 8.15 -6.41 7.19
N THR A 297 8.12 -7.65 7.66
CA THR A 297 6.85 -8.35 7.89
C THR A 297 6.92 -9.37 9.02
N GLY A 298 5.81 -9.53 9.74
CA GLY A 298 5.69 -10.40 10.90
C GLY A 298 6.44 -9.91 12.15
N ALA A 299 6.60 -10.81 13.12
CA ALA A 299 7.21 -10.48 14.41
C ALA A 299 8.74 -10.56 14.34
N ILE A 300 9.41 -9.41 14.40
CA ILE A 300 10.88 -9.29 14.33
C ILE A 300 11.40 -8.91 15.72
N THR A 301 12.26 -9.76 16.30
CA THR A 301 12.69 -9.59 17.70
C THR A 301 14.11 -9.06 17.83
N GLU A 302 14.85 -8.89 16.73
CA GLU A 302 16.25 -8.50 16.74
C GLU A 302 16.56 -7.43 15.68
N THR A 303 17.73 -6.78 15.80
CA THR A 303 18.11 -5.65 14.92
C THR A 303 18.05 -6.03 13.45
N THR A 304 17.49 -5.14 12.64
CA THR A 304 17.46 -5.25 11.18
C THR A 304 18.29 -4.13 10.57
N VAL A 305 19.14 -4.45 9.60
CA VAL A 305 20.01 -3.46 8.93
C VAL A 305 19.83 -3.58 7.43
N PHE A 306 19.60 -2.44 6.76
CA PHE A 306 19.63 -2.33 5.30
C PHE A 306 20.69 -1.30 4.89
N ILE A 307 21.64 -1.72 4.05
CA ILE A 307 22.78 -0.90 3.63
C ILE A 307 22.75 -0.70 2.12
N TYR A 308 22.74 0.57 1.71
CA TYR A 308 22.80 1.03 0.32
C TYR A 308 24.16 1.70 0.03
N PRO A 309 25.20 0.96 -0.40
CA PRO A 309 26.55 1.52 -0.53
C PRO A 309 26.67 2.65 -1.56
N ALA A 310 25.73 2.73 -2.52
CA ALA A 310 25.69 3.77 -3.54
C ALA A 310 24.98 5.05 -3.10
N ALA A 311 24.34 5.06 -1.92
CA ALA A 311 23.72 6.25 -1.32
C ALA A 311 24.81 7.18 -0.77
N THR A 312 25.44 7.92 -1.68
CA THR A 312 26.56 8.84 -1.40
C THR A 312 26.23 10.28 -1.77
N GLY A 313 25.03 10.51 -2.32
CA GLY A 313 24.51 11.81 -2.67
C GLY A 313 23.99 12.55 -1.46
N THR A 314 23.26 13.63 -1.72
CA THR A 314 22.59 14.43 -0.67
C THR A 314 21.08 14.41 -0.81
N GLU A 315 20.55 13.63 -1.75
CA GLU A 315 19.13 13.56 -2.11
C GLU A 315 18.72 12.09 -2.35
N ASP A 316 19.40 11.16 -1.67
CA ASP A 316 19.19 9.74 -1.87
C ASP A 316 17.81 9.31 -1.36
N LYS A 317 17.18 8.38 -2.10
CA LYS A 317 15.82 7.92 -1.85
C LYS A 317 15.78 6.41 -1.69
N ALA A 318 14.97 5.95 -0.73
CA ALA A 318 14.65 4.55 -0.56
C ALA A 318 13.24 4.39 0.01
N THR A 319 12.65 3.21 -0.21
CA THR A 319 11.38 2.83 0.40
C THR A 319 11.62 1.77 1.47
N LEU A 320 10.92 1.91 2.59
CA LEU A 320 10.68 0.87 3.57
C LEU A 320 9.22 0.41 3.45
N GLN A 321 9.01 -0.77 2.89
CA GLN A 321 7.73 -1.45 2.87
C GLN A 321 7.48 -2.13 4.22
N VAL A 322 6.29 -1.94 4.76
CA VAL A 322 5.90 -2.45 6.08
C VAL A 322 4.55 -3.15 5.95
N ARG A 323 4.51 -4.41 6.40
CA ARG A 323 3.31 -5.25 6.32
C ARG A 323 3.20 -6.14 7.55
N GLU A 324 2.28 -5.83 8.46
CA GLU A 324 2.12 -6.53 9.74
C GLU A 324 3.41 -6.66 10.56
N ALA A 325 4.32 -5.71 10.41
CA ALA A 325 5.59 -5.79 11.09
C ALA A 325 5.39 -5.43 12.57
N THR A 326 5.73 -6.36 13.47
CA THR A 326 5.86 -6.04 14.90
C THR A 326 7.33 -5.99 15.24
N PHE A 327 7.86 -4.77 15.37
CA PHE A 327 9.21 -4.47 15.82
C PHE A 327 9.12 -3.58 17.06
N ASN A 328 8.96 -4.20 18.24
CA ASN A 328 8.77 -3.49 19.51
C ASN A 328 9.76 -3.94 20.60
N THR A 329 10.88 -4.54 20.20
CA THR A 329 11.84 -5.12 21.13
C THR A 329 12.79 -4.06 21.68
N ALA A 330 12.98 -4.07 23.00
CA ALA A 330 13.88 -3.13 23.67
C ALA A 330 15.33 -3.26 23.17
N ASN A 331 15.99 -2.10 23.01
CA ASN A 331 17.40 -2.02 22.58
C ASN A 331 17.68 -2.68 21.22
N LYS A 332 16.70 -2.70 20.31
CA LYS A 332 16.83 -3.14 18.92
C LYS A 332 16.31 -2.06 18.00
N ALA A 333 16.81 -2.05 16.77
CA ALA A 333 16.46 -1.04 15.79
C ALA A 333 16.31 -1.60 14.36
N VAL A 334 15.58 -0.85 13.55
CA VAL A 334 15.61 -0.95 12.08
C VAL A 334 16.53 0.16 11.59
N PHE A 335 17.65 -0.20 10.98
CA PHE A 335 18.67 0.73 10.51
C PHE A 335 18.59 0.89 8.99
N ILE A 336 18.36 2.12 8.54
CA ILE A 336 18.38 2.55 7.13
C ILE A 336 19.06 3.92 7.09
N ASP A 337 20.34 3.96 6.78
CA ASP A 337 21.15 5.19 6.83
C ASP A 337 21.62 5.64 5.44
N ALA A 338 22.16 6.85 5.38
CA ALA A 338 22.55 7.55 4.15
C ALA A 338 21.41 7.80 3.15
N ILE A 339 20.15 7.73 3.60
CA ILE A 339 18.97 8.08 2.81
C ILE A 339 18.39 9.38 3.34
N GLU A 340 18.34 10.43 2.52
CA GLU A 340 17.77 11.73 2.91
C GLU A 340 16.24 11.77 2.78
N HIS A 341 15.66 11.00 1.87
CA HIS A 341 14.22 10.91 1.64
C HIS A 341 13.76 9.47 1.76
N LEU A 342 13.23 9.13 2.93
CA LEU A 342 12.71 7.80 3.20
C LEU A 342 11.19 7.78 2.97
N THR A 343 10.70 6.89 2.12
CA THR A 343 9.28 6.58 2.06
C THR A 343 8.98 5.37 2.93
N ILE A 344 8.02 5.45 3.83
CA ILE A 344 7.46 4.30 4.54
C ILE A 344 6.12 3.96 3.88
N GLN A 345 6.06 2.79 3.24
CA GLN A 345 4.85 2.32 2.59
C GLN A 345 4.18 1.27 3.49
N GLN A 346 3.13 1.69 4.19
CA GLN A 346 2.35 0.81 5.04
C GLN A 346 1.31 0.07 4.21
N SER A 347 1.25 -1.25 4.37
CA SER A 347 0.25 -2.10 3.71
C SER A 347 -0.36 -3.07 4.69
N ASP A 348 -1.63 -3.40 4.47
CA ASP A 348 -2.27 -4.55 5.12
C ASP A 348 -1.76 -5.85 4.49
N ASP A 349 -1.66 -6.91 5.30
CA ASP A 349 -1.72 -8.26 4.74
C ASP A 349 -3.15 -8.54 4.28
N PRO A 350 -3.37 -8.89 2.99
CA PRO A 350 -4.69 -9.23 2.49
C PRO A 350 -5.37 -10.38 3.25
N ALA A 351 -4.59 -11.25 3.90
CA ALA A 351 -5.10 -12.39 4.67
C ALA A 351 -5.72 -11.97 6.02
N THR A 352 -5.40 -10.78 6.52
CA THR A 352 -5.70 -10.34 7.89
C THR A 352 -5.99 -8.84 7.94
N PRO A 353 -7.12 -8.34 7.40
CA PRO A 353 -7.38 -6.89 7.35
C PRO A 353 -7.43 -6.22 8.73
N GLY A 354 -6.96 -4.97 8.82
CA GLY A 354 -6.98 -4.17 10.05
C GLY A 354 -5.68 -4.24 10.84
N ASN A 355 -4.55 -4.33 10.15
CA ASN A 355 -3.27 -4.57 10.80
C ASN A 355 -2.65 -3.32 11.36
N VAL A 356 -1.96 -3.52 12.48
CA VAL A 356 -1.12 -2.51 13.10
C VAL A 356 0.33 -2.93 12.89
N SER A 357 1.10 -2.13 12.17
CA SER A 357 2.55 -2.27 12.17
C SER A 357 3.17 -1.34 13.20
N THR A 358 4.21 -1.81 13.88
CA THR A 358 4.92 -1.06 14.91
C THR A 358 6.42 -1.12 14.67
N ILE A 359 7.06 0.04 14.61
CA ILE A 359 8.52 0.20 14.53
C ILE A 359 8.96 1.08 15.71
N ALA A 360 9.35 0.43 16.81
CA ALA A 360 9.74 1.09 18.07
C ALA A 360 11.21 1.55 18.12
N GLY A 361 11.89 1.62 16.97
CA GLY A 361 13.32 1.91 16.89
C GLY A 361 13.82 2.15 15.48
N LEU A 362 13.22 3.07 14.75
CA LEU A 362 13.71 3.45 13.42
C LEU A 362 14.97 4.32 13.56
N GLN A 363 16.06 3.92 12.92
CA GLN A 363 17.32 4.67 12.88
C GLN A 363 17.65 5.05 11.45
N THR A 364 17.49 6.34 11.16
CA THR A 364 17.84 6.94 9.88
C THR A 364 18.50 8.30 10.14
N LEU A 365 19.83 8.29 10.23
CA LEU A 365 20.60 9.45 10.71
C LEU A 365 20.72 10.56 9.65
N ALA A 366 20.54 10.19 8.37
CA ALA A 366 20.58 11.09 7.24
C ALA A 366 19.20 11.69 6.87
N ALA A 367 18.10 11.01 7.17
CA ALA A 367 16.77 11.41 6.68
C ALA A 367 16.38 12.82 7.12
N ARG A 368 16.00 13.62 6.12
CA ARG A 368 15.39 14.94 6.28
C ARG A 368 13.88 14.86 6.11
N THR A 369 13.42 13.98 5.22
CA THR A 369 12.00 13.69 5.03
C THR A 369 11.70 12.21 5.28
N ILE A 370 10.58 11.98 5.95
CA ILE A 370 9.92 10.67 5.99
C ILE A 370 8.51 10.86 5.44
N ASP A 371 8.23 10.23 4.31
CA ASP A 371 6.91 10.25 3.67
C ASP A 371 6.19 8.93 3.98
N ILE A 372 5.00 8.99 4.56
CA ILE A 372 4.19 7.81 4.91
C ILE A 372 3.03 7.69 3.94
N THR A 373 2.87 6.51 3.36
CA THR A 373 1.82 6.21 2.39
C THR A 373 1.11 4.90 2.72
N GLY A 374 0.02 4.63 2.00
CA GLY A 374 -0.68 3.35 2.04
C GLY A 374 -1.77 3.26 3.10
N GLU A 375 -2.11 2.04 3.49
CA GLU A 375 -3.32 1.68 4.24
C GLU A 375 -2.95 0.87 5.49
N GLY A 376 -3.86 0.81 6.48
CA GLY A 376 -3.62 0.09 7.74
C GLY A 376 -2.87 0.94 8.77
N ALA A 377 -2.90 0.56 10.05
CA ALA A 377 -2.38 1.38 11.12
C ALA A 377 -0.85 1.27 11.26
N LEU A 378 -0.19 2.39 11.55
CA LEU A 378 1.27 2.45 11.72
C LEU A 378 1.67 3.19 13.00
N ASN A 379 2.45 2.52 13.84
CA ASN A 379 3.09 3.10 15.02
C ASN A 379 4.59 3.25 14.79
N LEU A 380 5.10 4.47 14.86
CA LEU A 380 6.51 4.81 14.78
C LEU A 380 6.94 5.51 16.07
N GLY A 381 8.12 5.17 16.60
CA GLY A 381 8.66 5.91 17.74
C GLY A 381 9.45 5.07 18.72
N GLY A 382 9.49 5.48 19.99
CA GLY A 382 10.10 4.69 21.07
C GLY A 382 11.61 4.94 21.28
N ALA A 383 12.13 4.32 22.35
CA ALA A 383 13.41 4.70 22.95
C ALA A 383 14.64 4.50 22.05
N GLN A 384 14.56 3.65 21.04
CA GLN A 384 15.68 3.37 20.13
C GLN A 384 15.63 4.18 18.83
N THR A 385 14.61 5.03 18.67
CA THR A 385 14.46 5.88 17.50
C THR A 385 15.57 6.93 17.45
N GLN A 386 16.16 7.08 16.26
CA GLN A 386 17.19 8.07 15.96
C GLN A 386 16.91 8.72 14.60
N VAL A 387 16.42 9.95 14.63
CA VAL A 387 16.03 10.75 13.46
C VAL A 387 16.52 12.20 13.57
N PRO A 388 17.81 12.44 13.88
CA PRO A 388 18.32 13.75 14.28
C PRO A 388 18.15 14.85 13.21
N LYS A 389 18.12 14.49 11.93
CA LYS A 389 18.02 15.43 10.80
C LYS A 389 16.61 15.62 10.25
N LEU A 390 15.63 14.89 10.80
CA LEU A 390 14.26 14.93 10.28
C LEU A 390 13.67 16.34 10.45
N THR A 391 13.26 16.93 9.34
CA THR A 391 12.56 18.23 9.31
C THR A 391 11.13 18.09 8.83
N THR A 392 10.79 16.97 8.17
CA THR A 392 9.43 16.73 7.66
C THR A 392 9.03 15.27 7.85
N LEU A 393 7.89 15.06 8.49
CA LEU A 393 7.15 13.79 8.50
C LEU A 393 5.83 14.03 7.76
N ASP A 394 5.69 13.52 6.55
CA ASP A 394 4.47 13.71 5.75
C ASP A 394 3.66 12.42 5.66
N ALA A 395 2.57 12.32 6.43
CA ALA A 395 1.62 11.23 6.34
C ALA A 395 0.35 11.60 5.58
N SER A 396 0.28 12.74 4.90
CA SER A 396 -0.94 13.21 4.22
C SER A 396 -1.46 12.24 3.14
N HIS A 397 -0.64 11.32 2.65
CA HIS A 397 -1.04 10.27 1.70
C HIS A 397 -1.31 8.90 2.35
N HIS A 398 -1.19 8.82 3.68
CA HIS A 398 -1.53 7.63 4.46
C HIS A 398 -3.00 7.67 4.86
N LYS A 399 -3.70 6.54 4.76
CA LYS A 399 -5.14 6.47 5.04
C LYS A 399 -5.47 5.77 6.36
N GLY A 400 -4.52 5.06 6.96
CA GLY A 400 -4.70 4.41 8.25
C GLY A 400 -4.46 5.32 9.45
N ASP A 401 -4.67 4.74 10.63
CA ASP A 401 -4.30 5.37 11.91
C ASP A 401 -2.78 5.51 12.01
N MET A 402 -2.31 6.63 12.53
CA MET A 402 -0.89 6.90 12.68
C MET A 402 -0.54 7.26 14.12
N THR A 403 0.47 6.61 14.66
CA THR A 403 1.15 7.05 15.88
C THR A 403 2.58 7.43 15.54
N PHE A 404 3.02 8.60 15.98
CA PHE A 404 4.40 9.06 15.91
C PHE A 404 4.86 9.59 17.27
N ASP A 405 5.78 8.90 17.93
CA ASP A 405 6.29 9.26 19.26
C ASP A 405 7.82 9.40 19.27
N VAL A 406 8.30 10.65 19.35
CA VAL A 406 9.73 10.98 19.48
C VAL A 406 10.11 11.46 20.88
N ASN A 407 9.20 11.41 21.85
CA ASN A 407 9.48 11.92 23.19
C ASN A 407 10.60 11.15 23.89
N THR A 408 10.59 9.82 23.72
CA THR A 408 11.61 8.93 24.29
C THR A 408 12.76 8.61 23.34
N ALA A 409 12.75 9.14 22.11
CA ALA A 409 13.78 8.85 21.11
C ALA A 409 15.19 9.12 21.65
N ALA A 410 16.12 8.19 21.39
CA ALA A 410 17.52 8.30 21.77
C ALA A 410 18.21 9.47 21.07
N SER A 411 17.83 9.73 19.81
CA SER A 411 18.27 10.91 19.05
C SER A 411 17.06 11.52 18.35
N PRO A 412 16.32 12.42 19.03
CA PRO A 412 15.15 13.08 18.45
C PRO A 412 15.57 14.10 17.37
N PRO A 413 14.61 14.64 16.59
CA PRO A 413 14.89 15.76 15.69
C PRO A 413 15.62 16.90 16.39
N THR A 414 16.63 17.46 15.72
CA THR A 414 17.46 18.56 16.22
C THR A 414 17.18 19.90 15.52
N GLN A 415 16.26 19.88 14.57
CA GLN A 415 15.74 21.03 13.82
C GLN A 415 14.21 21.05 13.94
N PRO A 416 13.55 22.20 13.68
CA PRO A 416 12.10 22.28 13.65
C PRO A 416 11.49 21.19 12.77
N LEU A 417 10.55 20.44 13.32
CA LEU A 417 9.88 19.35 12.62
C LEU A 417 8.49 19.81 12.16
N THR A 418 8.23 19.67 10.86
CA THR A 418 6.87 19.79 10.30
C THR A 418 6.24 18.40 10.18
N ILE A 419 5.03 18.22 10.70
CA ILE A 419 4.28 16.96 10.65
C ILE A 419 2.96 17.19 9.92
N LEU A 420 2.70 16.43 8.86
CA LEU A 420 1.39 16.34 8.23
C LEU A 420 0.75 15.02 8.68
N PRO A 421 -0.34 15.05 9.47
CA PRO A 421 -1.04 13.83 9.91
C PRO A 421 -1.68 13.05 8.75
N SER A 422 -2.14 11.83 9.04
CA SER A 422 -2.81 10.97 8.06
C SER A 422 -4.12 11.55 7.55
N ALA A 423 -4.48 11.20 6.31
CA ALA A 423 -5.64 11.76 5.63
C ALA A 423 -6.98 11.31 6.23
N GLN A 424 -7.03 10.05 6.66
CA GLN A 424 -8.30 9.37 6.94
C GLN A 424 -8.33 8.65 8.30
N GLY A 425 -7.19 8.48 8.97
CA GLY A 425 -7.12 7.79 10.26
C GLY A 425 -7.11 8.71 11.48
N VAL A 426 -7.18 8.09 12.66
CA VAL A 426 -6.91 8.74 13.94
C VAL A 426 -5.40 8.91 14.09
N ASN A 427 -4.96 10.08 14.55
CA ASN A 427 -3.55 10.41 14.65
C ASN A 427 -3.14 10.66 16.11
N THR A 428 -2.05 10.04 16.56
CA THR A 428 -1.44 10.29 17.88
C THR A 428 0.02 10.71 17.69
N ILE A 429 0.29 11.99 17.90
CA ILE A 429 1.61 12.59 17.74
C ILE A 429 2.13 12.98 19.11
N THR A 430 3.33 12.54 19.48
CA THR A 430 4.01 12.93 20.72
C THR A 430 5.36 13.56 20.38
N LEU A 431 5.43 14.88 20.54
CA LEU A 431 6.64 15.67 20.29
C LEU A 431 7.67 15.47 21.41
N LYS A 432 8.91 15.89 21.13
CA LYS A 432 9.99 15.84 22.12
C LYS A 432 9.78 16.91 23.18
N ALA A 433 9.49 16.49 24.41
CA ALA A 433 9.34 17.43 25.51
C ALA A 433 10.63 18.25 25.75
N GLY A 434 10.47 19.58 25.82
CA GLY A 434 11.55 20.49 26.25
C GLY A 434 12.72 20.65 25.28
N ASN A 435 12.56 20.31 24.00
CA ASN A 435 13.60 20.53 22.97
C ASN A 435 13.76 22.03 22.61
N GLY A 436 12.72 22.86 22.83
CA GLY A 436 12.75 24.29 22.51
C GLY A 436 12.74 24.58 21.00
N LEU A 437 12.28 23.63 20.18
CA LEU A 437 12.18 23.78 18.74
C LEU A 437 10.74 24.18 18.36
N PRO A 438 10.54 25.11 17.40
CA PRO A 438 9.21 25.49 16.91
C PRO A 438 8.67 24.43 15.95
N ASP A 439 8.13 23.35 16.48
CA ASP A 439 7.57 22.26 15.67
C ASP A 439 6.21 22.67 15.08
N VAL A 440 5.87 22.18 13.88
CA VAL A 440 4.67 22.57 13.14
C VAL A 440 3.80 21.36 12.87
N ILE A 441 2.53 21.41 13.26
CA ILE A 441 1.53 20.43 12.81
C ILE A 441 0.70 21.08 11.70
N GLN A 442 0.83 20.54 10.49
CA GLN A 442 0.26 21.13 9.29
C GLN A 442 -0.96 20.36 8.80
N PHE A 443 -2.06 21.10 8.63
CA PHE A 443 -3.32 20.60 8.09
C PHE A 443 -3.60 21.19 6.70
N THR A 444 -4.13 20.35 5.83
CA THR A 444 -4.48 20.62 4.43
C THR A 444 -5.88 20.10 4.13
N ALA A 445 -6.37 20.30 2.90
CA ALA A 445 -7.65 19.75 2.47
C ALA A 445 -7.67 18.21 2.45
N ASP A 446 -6.50 17.56 2.30
CA ASP A 446 -6.39 16.11 2.19
C ASP A 446 -6.27 15.42 3.56
N ASN A 447 -5.80 16.14 4.59
CA ASN A 447 -5.57 15.59 5.94
C ASN A 447 -6.31 16.33 7.06
N VAL A 448 -7.57 16.67 6.81
CA VAL A 448 -8.46 17.32 7.78
C VAL A 448 -8.73 16.38 8.98
N SER A 449 -8.39 16.82 10.19
CA SER A 449 -8.72 16.15 11.46
C SER A 449 -10.13 16.48 11.91
N THR A 450 -11.04 15.52 12.00
CA THR A 450 -12.43 15.75 12.43
C THR A 450 -12.72 14.97 13.71
N VAL A 451 -13.92 15.12 14.31
CA VAL A 451 -14.28 14.40 15.55
C VAL A 451 -14.18 12.88 15.38
N GLY A 452 -14.46 12.36 14.18
CA GLY A 452 -14.37 10.93 13.86
C GLY A 452 -12.97 10.41 13.52
N LYS A 453 -12.03 11.31 13.20
CA LYS A 453 -10.63 11.00 12.83
C LYS A 453 -9.69 12.01 13.48
N LEU A 454 -9.71 12.01 14.81
CA LEU A 454 -9.08 13.04 15.62
C LEU A 454 -7.56 12.95 15.56
N THR A 455 -6.89 14.09 15.38
CA THR A 455 -5.46 14.25 15.62
C THR A 455 -5.24 14.72 17.05
N THR A 456 -4.51 13.92 17.82
CA THR A 456 -4.04 14.26 19.16
C THR A 456 -2.55 14.55 19.12
N VAL A 457 -2.15 15.70 19.67
CA VAL A 457 -0.78 16.15 19.76
C VAL A 457 -0.41 16.30 21.24
N ALA A 458 0.66 15.65 21.64
CA ALA A 458 1.21 15.72 22.99
C ALA A 458 2.56 16.42 23.02
N ASN A 459 2.82 17.06 24.17
CA ASN A 459 3.98 17.92 24.43
C ASN A 459 4.06 19.17 23.54
N PHE A 460 2.91 19.69 23.09
CA PHE A 460 2.88 20.95 22.36
C PHE A 460 3.31 22.09 23.29
N ASN A 461 4.32 22.84 22.89
CA ASN A 461 5.00 23.83 23.70
C ASN A 461 4.93 25.23 23.06
N GLN A 462 3.97 26.01 23.54
CA GLN A 462 3.77 27.40 23.12
C GLN A 462 5.02 28.28 23.36
N ASN A 463 5.81 28.00 24.40
CA ASN A 463 7.03 28.79 24.68
C ASN A 463 8.18 28.46 23.73
N ALA A 464 8.15 27.28 23.10
CA ALA A 464 9.07 26.91 22.02
C ALA A 464 8.58 27.38 20.65
N GLU A 465 7.42 28.06 20.60
CA GLU A 465 6.75 28.52 19.40
C GLU A 465 6.25 27.39 18.49
N ASP A 466 5.84 26.25 19.05
CA ASP A 466 5.11 25.24 18.28
C ASP A 466 3.88 25.85 17.62
N LYS A 467 3.58 25.45 16.38
CA LYS A 467 2.49 26.03 15.57
C LYS A 467 1.51 24.98 15.04
N LEU A 468 0.26 25.42 14.92
CA LEU A 468 -0.72 24.82 14.02
C LEU A 468 -0.73 25.57 12.68
N ASP A 469 -0.34 24.89 11.61
CA ASP A 469 -0.44 25.46 10.26
C ASP A 469 -1.82 25.14 9.65
N LEU A 470 -2.61 26.19 9.46
CA LEU A 470 -3.97 26.18 8.95
C LEU A 470 -4.09 27.02 7.66
N LYS A 471 -2.97 27.39 7.03
CA LYS A 471 -2.94 28.27 5.85
C LYS A 471 -3.79 27.73 4.69
N ALA A 472 -3.90 26.40 4.59
CA ALA A 472 -4.65 25.72 3.53
C ALA A 472 -6.16 26.03 3.55
N PHE A 473 -6.71 26.43 4.71
CA PHE A 473 -8.14 26.76 4.85
C PHE A 473 -8.43 28.25 4.62
N ALA A 474 -7.38 29.03 4.33
CA ALA A 474 -7.46 30.46 4.06
C ALA A 474 -8.33 31.18 5.10
N LEU A 475 -8.09 30.92 6.39
CA LEU A 475 -8.97 31.38 7.46
C LEU A 475 -9.05 32.90 7.54
N GLY A 476 -8.09 33.66 6.99
CA GLY A 476 -8.07 35.12 6.99
C GLY A 476 -7.27 35.67 8.17
N SER A 477 -6.56 36.78 7.94
CA SER A 477 -5.66 37.40 8.94
C SER A 477 -6.39 38.04 10.13
N ASP A 478 -7.71 38.21 10.02
CA ASP A 478 -8.60 38.69 11.07
C ASP A 478 -9.04 37.59 12.05
N THR A 479 -8.62 36.34 11.83
CA THR A 479 -8.99 35.19 12.68
C THR A 479 -8.58 35.41 14.13
N THR A 480 -9.55 35.31 15.03
CA THR A 480 -9.35 35.35 16.48
C THR A 480 -9.54 33.97 17.09
N VAL A 481 -8.90 33.73 18.23
CA VAL A 481 -9.05 32.50 19.03
C VAL A 481 -10.02 32.78 20.18
N GLY A 482 -11.13 32.05 20.23
CA GLY A 482 -12.09 32.06 21.33
C GLY A 482 -11.93 30.88 22.28
N THR A 483 -12.75 30.84 23.33
CA THR A 483 -12.76 29.77 24.33
C THR A 483 -14.17 29.23 24.56
N THR A 484 -14.31 27.94 24.85
CA THR A 484 -15.58 27.30 25.21
C THR A 484 -15.42 26.30 26.34
N GLY A 485 -16.51 26.05 27.09
CA GLY A 485 -16.62 24.89 27.97
C GLY A 485 -17.37 23.71 27.34
N ALA A 486 -17.90 23.87 26.13
CA ALA A 486 -18.72 22.86 25.46
C ALA A 486 -17.86 21.86 24.70
N THR A 487 -18.02 20.57 24.98
CA THR A 487 -17.44 19.48 24.19
C THR A 487 -18.39 19.14 23.06
N LEU A 488 -17.92 19.23 21.82
CA LEU A 488 -18.74 18.97 20.63
C LEU A 488 -18.52 17.53 20.16
N THR A 489 -19.61 16.78 20.06
CA THR A 489 -19.62 15.41 19.51
C THR A 489 -20.41 15.30 18.21
N GLY A 490 -21.01 16.41 17.76
CA GLY A 490 -21.85 16.50 16.57
C GLY A 490 -22.05 17.94 16.12
N ASP A 491 -22.82 18.12 15.05
CA ASP A 491 -23.03 19.42 14.43
C ASP A 491 -23.70 20.42 15.39
N THR A 492 -23.18 21.65 15.43
CA THR A 492 -23.64 22.70 16.35
C THR A 492 -23.75 24.03 15.63
N ALA A 493 -24.97 24.55 15.51
CA ALA A 493 -25.26 25.80 14.83
C ALA A 493 -24.79 27.02 15.65
N GLY A 494 -24.22 28.03 14.96
CA GLY A 494 -23.79 29.29 15.58
C GLY A 494 -22.71 29.14 16.64
N PHE A 495 -21.90 28.07 16.57
CA PHE A 495 -20.82 27.81 17.52
C PHE A 495 -19.69 28.85 17.40
N PHE A 496 -19.37 29.27 16.17
CA PHE A 496 -18.38 30.29 15.90
C PHE A 496 -19.06 31.66 15.77
N THR A 497 -18.45 32.71 16.33
CA THR A 497 -19.04 34.05 16.40
C THR A 497 -18.07 35.13 15.94
N GLY A 498 -18.54 36.02 15.07
CA GLY A 498 -17.72 37.12 14.54
C GLY A 498 -16.49 36.61 13.80
N THR A 499 -15.31 36.99 14.27
CA THR A 499 -14.00 36.57 13.73
C THR A 499 -13.40 35.35 14.45
N ASN A 500 -14.10 34.79 15.44
CA ASN A 500 -13.64 33.62 16.20
C ASN A 500 -13.76 32.35 15.34
N ARG A 501 -12.86 32.18 14.37
CA ARG A 501 -12.81 31.00 13.49
C ARG A 501 -12.08 29.82 14.15
N VAL A 502 -11.46 30.05 15.31
CA VAL A 502 -10.80 29.02 16.12
C VAL A 502 -11.32 29.13 17.54
N VAL A 503 -11.70 28.01 18.16
CA VAL A 503 -12.21 27.97 19.54
C VAL A 503 -11.57 26.83 20.31
N LEU A 504 -10.96 27.13 21.45
CA LEU A 504 -10.35 26.15 22.35
C LEU A 504 -11.29 25.76 23.49
N ASN A 505 -11.40 24.46 23.76
CA ASN A 505 -12.00 23.89 24.95
C ASN A 505 -10.92 23.40 25.92
N ASP A 506 -10.68 24.17 26.97
CA ASP A 506 -9.68 23.87 28.01
C ASP A 506 -9.94 22.61 28.81
N ALA A 507 -11.21 22.20 28.97
CA ALA A 507 -11.53 21.02 29.76
C ALA A 507 -11.15 19.73 29.04
N THR A 508 -11.02 19.79 27.71
CA THR A 508 -10.76 18.63 26.85
C THR A 508 -9.53 18.78 25.98
N ASP A 509 -8.80 19.90 26.13
CA ASP A 509 -7.64 20.24 25.31
C ASP A 509 -7.94 20.24 23.80
N THR A 510 -9.20 20.54 23.41
CA THR A 510 -9.65 20.39 22.03
C THR A 510 -9.87 21.74 21.36
N ILE A 511 -9.25 21.92 20.20
CA ILE A 511 -9.38 23.08 19.32
C ILE A 511 -10.35 22.73 18.20
N TYR A 512 -11.36 23.57 18.02
CA TYR A 512 -12.30 23.52 16.90
C TYR A 512 -12.00 24.65 15.93
N VAL A 513 -12.04 24.37 14.63
CA VAL A 513 -11.77 25.37 13.58
C VAL A 513 -12.88 25.36 12.54
N ASP A 514 -13.45 26.53 12.30
CA ASP A 514 -14.42 26.79 11.24
C ASP A 514 -13.69 26.90 9.90
N ILE A 515 -13.53 25.79 9.18
CA ILE A 515 -12.75 25.80 7.94
C ILE A 515 -13.53 26.43 6.79
N ASN A 516 -14.87 26.34 6.82
CA ASN A 516 -15.75 26.80 5.75
C ASN A 516 -16.28 28.23 5.96
N LYS A 517 -16.07 28.81 7.15
CA LYS A 517 -16.43 30.17 7.56
C LYS A 517 -17.94 30.42 7.59
N ASP A 518 -18.74 29.39 7.89
CA ASP A 518 -20.20 29.50 7.92
C ASP A 518 -20.77 29.81 9.31
N GLY A 519 -19.93 29.84 10.35
CA GLY A 519 -20.31 30.14 11.73
C GLY A 519 -20.85 28.93 12.51
N ASN A 520 -21.04 27.79 11.87
CA ASN A 520 -21.47 26.54 12.49
C ASN A 520 -20.28 25.59 12.64
N PHE A 521 -20.40 24.64 13.54
CA PHE A 521 -19.47 23.52 13.62
C PHE A 521 -20.11 22.28 12.99
N SER A 522 -19.43 21.66 12.04
CA SER A 522 -19.75 20.32 11.56
C SER A 522 -18.73 19.29 12.01
N ALA A 523 -19.19 18.22 12.65
CA ALA A 523 -18.32 17.15 13.13
C ALA A 523 -17.65 16.34 12.00
N THR A 524 -18.07 16.54 10.74
CA THR A 524 -17.56 15.80 9.57
C THR A 524 -16.69 16.64 8.64
N THR A 525 -16.82 17.97 8.67
CA THR A 525 -16.05 18.85 7.78
C THR A 525 -15.11 19.79 8.53
N ASP A 526 -15.51 20.29 9.69
CA ASP A 526 -14.67 21.22 10.45
C ASP A 526 -13.60 20.51 11.25
N LEU A 527 -12.50 21.22 11.53
CA LEU A 527 -11.40 20.62 12.26
C LEU A 527 -11.76 20.47 13.74
N ALA A 528 -11.41 19.32 14.30
CA ALA A 528 -11.24 19.10 15.72
C ALA A 528 -9.82 18.56 15.94
N ILE A 529 -9.03 19.20 16.79
CA ILE A 529 -7.64 18.83 17.07
C ILE A 529 -7.45 18.83 18.58
N LYS A 530 -6.92 17.75 19.14
CA LYS A 530 -6.61 17.70 20.56
C LYS A 530 -5.13 18.04 20.78
N ILE A 531 -4.84 19.06 21.59
CA ILE A 531 -3.47 19.49 21.89
C ILE A 531 -3.26 19.52 23.39
N THR A 532 -2.48 18.58 23.91
CA THR A 532 -2.13 18.56 25.33
C THR A 532 -0.84 19.37 25.58
N GLY A 533 -0.81 20.11 26.69
CA GLY A 533 0.30 21.01 27.04
C GLY A 533 -0.01 22.50 26.84
N VAL A 534 -1.22 22.84 26.38
CA VAL A 534 -1.70 24.22 26.21
C VAL A 534 -2.80 24.58 27.22
N THR A 535 -3.02 25.88 27.42
CA THR A 535 -4.13 26.41 28.24
C THR A 535 -4.80 27.52 27.44
N ALA A 536 -6.08 27.85 27.66
CA ALA A 536 -6.74 28.94 26.92
C ALA A 536 -6.02 30.28 27.02
N ALA A 537 -5.42 30.57 28.17
CA ALA A 537 -4.68 31.81 28.34
C ALA A 537 -3.40 31.85 27.50
N GLY A 538 -2.86 30.68 27.13
CA GLY A 538 -1.63 30.54 26.36
C GLY A 538 -1.85 30.43 24.85
N PHE A 539 -2.96 29.82 24.40
CA PHE A 539 -3.15 29.49 22.99
C PHE A 539 -3.80 30.67 22.25
N THR A 540 -3.08 31.29 21.34
CA THR A 540 -3.44 32.54 20.69
C THR A 540 -3.29 32.45 19.17
N ALA A 541 -3.66 33.52 18.46
CA ALA A 541 -3.43 33.61 17.02
C ALA A 541 -1.92 33.54 16.65
N ALA A 542 -1.00 33.80 17.59
CA ALA A 542 0.43 33.66 17.35
C ALA A 542 0.86 32.19 17.21
N ASP A 543 0.09 31.25 17.75
CA ASP A 543 0.34 29.80 17.65
C ASP A 543 -0.22 29.20 16.35
N LEU A 544 -0.77 30.05 15.47
CA LEU A 544 -1.35 29.66 14.19
C LEU A 544 -0.50 30.21 13.04
N VAL A 545 -0.30 29.40 11.99
CA VAL A 545 0.12 29.87 10.67
C VAL A 545 -1.13 29.97 9.79
N LEU A 546 -1.48 31.20 9.40
CA LEU A 546 -2.74 31.49 8.67
C LEU A 546 -2.52 31.95 7.22
N SER A 547 -1.29 32.31 6.86
CA SER A 547 -0.92 32.88 5.55
C SER A 547 0.50 32.55 5.15
#